data_AF-A0A953QA13-F1
#
_entry.id   AF-A0A953QA13-F1
#
_cell.length_a   1.000
_cell.length_b   1.000
_cell.length_c   1.000
_cell.angle_alpha   90.00
_cell.angle_beta   90.00
_cell.angle_gamma   90.00
#
_symmetry.space_group_name_H-M   'P 1'
#
loop_
_entity.id
_entity.type
_entity.pdbx_description
1 polymer ?
#
loop_
_entity_poly.entity_id
_entity_poly.type
_entity_poly.pdbx_seq_one_letter_code
_entity_poly.pdbx_strand_id
1 'polypeptide(L)'
;MSPQVKPTNPSAVEALEAQGERYLYGNGVPVNCGLARKNLMAAAQRSSAKAQSVLGTMYATGHCVTRDLPVAYRWFAKALHQDPSNTRYEQDLKVLWRQMTEAERQVALNKAQ
;
A
#
# COMPACT_ATOMS: atom_id res chain seq x y z
N MET A 1 12.57 25.97 10.02
CA MET A 1 12.41 25.88 8.55
C MET A 1 11.64 24.61 8.25
N SER A 2 10.33 24.71 8.11
CA SER A 2 9.49 23.56 7.74
C SER A 2 9.80 23.18 6.29
N PRO A 3 10.11 21.91 5.97
CA PRO A 3 10.31 21.52 4.58
C PRO A 3 8.99 21.73 3.84
N GLN A 4 8.98 22.66 2.87
CA GLN A 4 7.87 22.80 1.93
C GLN A 4 7.69 21.46 1.23
N VAL A 5 6.60 20.76 1.55
CA VAL A 5 6.10 19.66 0.73
C VAL A 5 5.75 20.30 -0.61
N LYS A 6 6.63 20.11 -1.62
CA LYS A 6 6.38 20.61 -2.98
C LYS A 6 4.98 20.16 -3.40
N PRO A 7 4.19 21.03 -4.06
CA PRO A 7 2.87 20.64 -4.55
C PRO A 7 3.02 19.35 -5.37
N THR A 8 2.27 18.35 -4.95
CA THR A 8 2.32 16.99 -5.46
C THR A 8 1.94 17.05 -6.93
N ASN A 9 2.91 16.97 -7.84
CA ASN A 9 2.59 16.81 -9.27
C ASN A 9 1.88 15.45 -9.43
N PRO A 10 0.55 15.42 -9.74
CA PRO A 10 -0.22 14.17 -9.78
C PRO A 10 0.35 13.20 -10.82
N SER A 11 0.82 13.73 -11.95
CA SER A 11 1.47 12.94 -13.00
C SER A 11 2.72 12.21 -12.53
N ALA A 12 3.45 12.78 -11.55
CA ALA A 12 4.63 12.13 -10.98
C ALA A 12 4.26 11.02 -9.97
N VAL A 13 3.10 11.11 -9.30
CA VAL A 13 2.62 10.03 -8.42
C VAL A 13 2.13 8.86 -9.27
N GLU A 14 1.30 9.16 -10.27
CA GLU A 14 0.76 8.18 -11.23
C GLU A 14 1.89 7.45 -11.98
N ALA A 15 2.95 8.17 -12.38
CA ALA A 15 4.11 7.55 -13.01
C ALA A 15 4.84 6.56 -12.07
N LEU A 16 5.00 6.91 -10.79
CA LEU A 16 5.60 6.03 -9.79
C LEU A 16 4.73 4.79 -9.54
N GLU A 17 3.41 4.96 -9.45
CA GLU A 17 2.46 3.85 -9.34
C GLU A 17 2.57 2.91 -10.53
N ALA A 18 2.44 3.44 -11.74
CA ALA A 18 2.47 2.66 -12.96
C ALA A 18 3.80 1.93 -13.10
N GLN A 19 4.93 2.59 -12.82
CA GLN A 19 6.23 1.94 -12.88
C GLN A 19 6.39 0.88 -11.79
N GLY A 20 5.86 1.12 -10.59
CA GLY A 20 5.82 0.16 -9.50
C GLY A 20 5.06 -1.11 -9.88
N GLU A 21 3.85 -0.97 -10.40
CA GLU A 21 3.02 -2.09 -10.88
C GLU A 21 3.66 -2.82 -12.06
N ARG A 22 4.28 -2.10 -12.99
CA ARG A 22 5.00 -2.71 -14.11
C ARG A 22 6.12 -3.63 -13.64
N TYR A 23 6.93 -3.19 -12.68
CA TYR A 23 7.94 -4.03 -12.07
C TYR A 23 7.36 -5.15 -11.20
N LEU A 24 6.20 -4.94 -10.58
CA LEU A 24 5.55 -5.94 -9.72
C LEU A 24 5.00 -7.13 -10.53
N TYR A 25 4.40 -6.85 -11.69
CA TYR A 25 3.71 -7.83 -12.53
C TYR A 25 4.47 -8.21 -13.80
N GLY A 26 5.56 -7.52 -14.11
CA GLY A 26 6.37 -7.79 -15.30
C GLY A 26 5.77 -7.24 -16.60
N ASN A 27 4.99 -6.14 -16.54
CA ASN A 27 4.27 -5.59 -17.69
C ASN A 27 5.21 -4.81 -18.62
N GLY A 28 5.80 -5.53 -19.59
CA GLY A 28 6.76 -4.99 -20.55
C GLY A 28 8.14 -4.69 -19.96
N VAL A 29 8.44 -5.21 -18.76
CA VAL A 29 9.75 -5.22 -18.10
C VAL A 29 9.89 -6.52 -17.30
N PRO A 30 11.12 -7.01 -17.02
CA PRO A 30 11.31 -8.08 -16.06
C PRO A 30 10.73 -7.73 -14.68
N VAL A 31 10.17 -8.72 -13.99
CA VAL A 31 9.72 -8.55 -12.60
C VAL A 31 10.91 -8.10 -11.74
N ASN A 32 10.70 -7.06 -10.95
CA ASN A 32 11.70 -6.55 -10.02
C ASN A 32 11.02 -6.08 -8.72
N CYS A 33 10.96 -6.99 -7.75
CA CYS A 33 10.31 -6.73 -6.45
C CYS A 33 10.91 -5.53 -5.70
N GLY A 34 12.22 -5.30 -5.82
CA GLY A 34 12.91 -4.19 -5.17
C GLY A 34 12.48 -2.83 -5.73
N LEU A 35 12.48 -2.70 -7.05
CA LEU A 35 12.03 -1.48 -7.74
C LEU A 35 10.52 -1.27 -7.61
N ALA A 36 9.72 -2.34 -7.69
CA ALA A 36 8.29 -2.30 -7.46
C ALA A 36 7.96 -1.68 -6.10
N ARG A 37 8.52 -2.25 -5.03
CA ARG A 37 8.30 -1.77 -3.66
C ARG A 37 8.79 -0.34 -3.47
N LYS A 38 9.97 0.00 -4.01
CA LYS A 38 10.54 1.35 -3.91
C LYS A 38 9.60 2.40 -4.53
N ASN A 39 9.13 2.17 -5.73
CA ASN A 39 8.27 3.11 -6.45
C ASN A 39 6.88 3.21 -5.80
N LEU A 40 6.29 2.08 -5.42
CA LEU A 40 5.00 2.06 -4.72
C LEU A 40 5.09 2.75 -3.34
N MET A 41 6.17 2.56 -2.58
CA MET A 41 6.39 3.29 -1.33
C MET A 41 6.49 4.79 -1.56
N ALA A 42 7.22 5.24 -2.59
CA ALA A 42 7.35 6.65 -2.91
C ALA A 42 6.00 7.28 -3.30
N ALA A 43 5.16 6.56 -4.06
CA ALA A 43 3.80 7.00 -4.36
C ALA A 43 2.89 7.00 -3.12
N ALA A 44 2.95 5.95 -2.30
CA ALA A 44 2.16 5.82 -1.08
C ALA A 44 2.47 6.89 -0.03
N GLN A 45 3.74 7.32 0.07
CA GLN A 45 4.17 8.45 0.91
C GLN A 45 3.59 9.80 0.46
N ARG A 46 3.17 9.91 -0.80
CA ARG A 46 2.53 11.10 -1.37
C ARG A 46 1.00 10.98 -1.36
N SER A 47 0.45 10.14 -0.47
CA SER A 47 -0.99 9.92 -0.29
C SER A 47 -1.69 9.42 -1.55
N SER A 48 -1.07 8.47 -2.25
CA SER A 48 -1.78 7.66 -3.24
C SER A 48 -2.51 6.51 -2.56
N ALA A 49 -3.84 6.58 -2.53
CA ALA A 49 -4.68 5.48 -2.06
C ALA A 49 -4.47 4.20 -2.88
N LYS A 50 -4.20 4.34 -4.19
CA LYS A 50 -3.90 3.21 -5.09
C LYS A 50 -2.57 2.55 -4.75
N ALA A 51 -1.50 3.31 -4.58
CA ALA A 51 -0.20 2.75 -4.21
C ALA A 51 -0.25 2.06 -2.83
N GLN A 52 -0.99 2.66 -1.90
CA GLN A 52 -1.21 2.09 -0.57
C GLN A 52 -1.96 0.76 -0.65
N SER A 53 -3.03 0.67 -1.45
CA SER A 53 -3.74 -0.59 -1.62
C SER A 53 -2.90 -1.67 -2.31
N VAL A 54 -2.09 -1.33 -3.31
CA VAL A 54 -1.16 -2.28 -3.93
C VAL A 54 -0.14 -2.80 -2.92
N LEU A 55 0.43 -1.93 -2.06
CA LEU A 55 1.30 -2.37 -0.96
C LEU A 55 0.54 -3.27 0.03
N GLY A 56 -0.72 -2.93 0.34
CA GLY A 56 -1.62 -3.76 1.14
C GLY A 56 -1.74 -5.17 0.57
N THR A 57 -2.01 -5.28 -0.74
CA THR A 57 -2.10 -6.57 -1.44
C THR A 57 -0.77 -7.33 -1.42
N MET A 58 0.37 -6.66 -1.62
CA MET A 58 1.69 -7.29 -1.55
C MET A 58 1.91 -7.97 -0.19
N TYR A 59 1.65 -7.26 0.91
CA TYR A 59 1.81 -7.83 2.25
C TYR A 59 0.73 -8.86 2.61
N ALA A 60 -0.49 -8.72 2.09
CA ALA A 60 -1.58 -9.68 2.33
C ALA A 60 -1.29 -11.03 1.68
N THR A 61 -0.73 -11.01 0.47
CA THR A 61 -0.46 -12.21 -0.34
C THR A 61 0.94 -12.78 -0.12
N GLY A 62 1.89 -11.96 0.32
CA GLY A 62 3.32 -12.31 0.30
C GLY A 62 3.95 -12.19 -1.09
N HIS A 63 3.30 -11.49 -2.04
CA HIS A 63 3.88 -11.27 -3.36
C HIS A 63 5.01 -10.25 -3.28
N CYS A 64 6.22 -10.64 -3.67
CA CYS A 64 7.44 -9.83 -3.62
C CYS A 64 7.89 -9.34 -2.22
N VAL A 65 7.21 -9.74 -1.15
CA VAL A 65 7.52 -9.42 0.25
C VAL A 65 7.13 -10.59 1.16
N THR A 66 7.67 -10.64 2.38
CA THR A 66 7.15 -11.57 3.39
C THR A 66 5.70 -11.21 3.72
N ARG A 67 4.80 -12.21 3.73
CA ARG A 67 3.40 -12.03 4.09
C ARG A 67 3.29 -11.50 5.53
N ASP A 68 2.57 -10.40 5.70
CA ASP A 68 2.36 -9.72 6.98
C ASP A 68 0.98 -9.05 6.98
N LEU A 69 -0.01 -9.73 7.56
CA LEU A 69 -1.40 -9.25 7.58
C LEU A 69 -1.57 -7.95 8.38
N PRO A 70 -0.91 -7.74 9.55
CA PRO A 70 -0.94 -6.45 10.23
C PRO A 70 -0.41 -5.29 9.39
N VAL A 71 0.68 -5.48 8.64
CA VAL A 71 1.19 -4.45 7.71
C VAL A 71 0.21 -4.21 6.57
N ALA A 72 -0.34 -5.27 5.98
CA ALA A 72 -1.35 -5.16 4.92
C ALA A 72 -2.57 -4.34 5.38
N TYR A 73 -3.10 -4.67 6.57
CA TYR A 73 -4.25 -3.99 7.16
C TYR A 73 -4.00 -2.49 7.31
N ARG A 74 -2.82 -2.08 7.82
CA ARG A 74 -2.47 -0.67 7.94
C ARG A 74 -2.43 0.06 6.60
N TRP A 75 -1.96 -0.60 5.54
CA TRP A 75 -1.92 0.01 4.21
C TRP A 75 -3.33 0.19 3.63
N PHE A 76 -4.20 -0.81 3.74
CA PHE A 76 -5.60 -0.66 3.33
C PHE A 76 -6.36 0.36 4.17
N ALA A 77 -6.07 0.47 5.47
CA ALA A 77 -6.69 1.47 6.34
C ALA A 77 -6.32 2.90 5.91
N LYS A 78 -5.05 3.13 5.51
CA LYS A 78 -4.62 4.42 4.96
C LYS A 78 -5.29 4.72 3.61
N ALA A 79 -5.45 3.71 2.76
CA ALA A 79 -6.13 3.85 1.47
C ALA A 79 -7.61 4.19 1.65
N LEU A 80 -8.32 3.49 2.54
CA LEU A 80 -9.72 3.76 2.87
C LEU A 80 -9.90 5.14 3.55
N HIS A 81 -8.95 5.57 4.38
CA HIS A 81 -9.01 6.91 4.97
C HIS A 81 -8.96 8.03 3.91
N GLN A 82 -8.23 7.82 2.81
CA GLN A 82 -8.17 8.79 1.69
C GLN A 82 -9.35 8.66 0.73
N ASP A 83 -9.92 7.46 0.58
CA ASP A 83 -11.07 7.19 -0.28
C ASP A 83 -12.15 6.40 0.50
N PRO A 84 -12.92 7.06 1.40
CA PRO A 84 -13.81 6.37 2.34
C PRO A 84 -15.01 5.68 1.69
N SER A 85 -15.39 6.07 0.47
CA SER A 85 -16.45 5.44 -0.30
C SER A 85 -15.98 4.19 -1.05
N ASN A 86 -14.70 3.85 -0.99
CA ASN A 86 -14.13 2.69 -1.65
C ASN A 86 -14.46 1.39 -0.90
N THR A 87 -15.57 0.79 -1.28
CA THR A 87 -16.08 -0.46 -0.67
C THR A 87 -15.10 -1.63 -0.80
N ARG A 88 -14.22 -1.63 -1.81
CA ARG A 88 -13.18 -2.67 -1.95
C ARG A 88 -12.20 -2.63 -0.79
N TYR A 89 -11.69 -1.46 -0.42
CA TYR A 89 -10.76 -1.35 0.71
C TYR A 89 -11.41 -1.74 2.03
N GLU A 90 -12.68 -1.38 2.22
CA GLU A 90 -13.45 -1.82 3.38
C GLU A 90 -13.60 -3.35 3.42
N GLN A 91 -13.89 -3.98 2.27
CA GLN A 91 -13.96 -5.44 2.15
C GLN A 91 -12.62 -6.11 2.44
N ASP A 92 -11.53 -5.60 1.89
CA ASP A 92 -10.17 -6.11 2.12
C ASP A 92 -9.82 -6.06 3.60
N LEU A 93 -10.13 -4.96 4.30
CA LEU A 93 -9.93 -4.84 5.74
C LEU A 93 -10.74 -5.88 6.52
N LYS A 94 -12.01 -6.10 6.18
CA LYS A 94 -12.86 -7.12 6.82
C LYS A 94 -12.30 -8.52 6.62
N VAL A 95 -11.83 -8.83 5.42
CA VAL A 95 -11.21 -10.12 5.09
C VAL A 95 -9.93 -10.33 5.89
N LEU A 96 -9.04 -9.34 5.90
CA LEU A 96 -7.80 -9.39 6.67
C LEU A 96 -8.05 -9.54 8.16
N TRP A 97 -9.02 -8.81 8.72
CA TRP A 97 -9.37 -8.88 10.13
C TRP A 97 -9.79 -10.29 10.57
N ARG A 98 -10.58 -10.97 9.73
CA ARG A 98 -11.01 -12.36 9.99
C ARG A 98 -9.87 -13.36 9.93
N GLN A 99 -8.85 -13.10 9.13
CA GLN A 99 -7.68 -13.98 9.00
C GLN A 99 -6.63 -13.76 10.10
N MET A 100 -6.55 -12.56 10.67
CA MET A 100 -5.61 -12.24 11.74
C MET A 100 -6.02 -12.86 13.08
N THR A 101 -5.03 -13.34 13.81
CA THR A 101 -5.13 -13.65 15.24
C THR A 101 -5.33 -12.38 16.07
N GLU A 102 -5.74 -12.54 17.33
CA GLU A 102 -5.92 -11.39 18.22
C GLU A 102 -4.62 -10.60 18.45
N ALA A 103 -3.49 -11.30 18.59
CA ALA A 103 -2.19 -10.66 18.70
C ALA A 103 -1.83 -9.85 17.44
N GLU A 104 -2.10 -10.39 16.24
CA GLU A 104 -1.89 -9.68 14.97
C GLU A 104 -2.79 -8.46 14.83
N ARG A 105 -4.07 -8.55 15.23
CA ARG A 105 -5.00 -7.41 15.25
C ARG A 105 -4.50 -6.31 16.18
N GLN A 106 -4.02 -6.68 17.37
CA GLN A 106 -3.43 -5.73 18.30
C GLN A 106 -2.21 -5.03 17.69
N VAL A 107 -1.34 -5.78 17.01
CA VAL A 107 -0.20 -5.21 16.27
C VAL A 107 -0.65 -4.28 15.14
N ALA A 108 -1.72 -4.64 14.42
CA ALA A 108 -2.27 -3.83 13.34
C ALA A 108 -2.74 -2.45 13.86
N LEU A 109 -3.40 -2.42 15.02
CA LEU A 109 -3.93 -1.21 15.65
C LEU A 109 -2.87 -0.36 16.38
N ASN A 110 -1.88 -0.98 17.03
CA ASN A 110 -0.96 -0.29 17.94
C ASN A 110 0.06 0.65 17.27
N LYS A 111 0.33 0.50 15.98
CA LYS A 111 1.31 1.35 15.25
C LYS A 111 0.66 2.52 14.50
N ALA A 112 -0.54 2.92 14.90
CA ALA A 112 -1.25 4.08 14.35
C ALA A 112 -0.96 5.40 15.11
N GLN A 113 0.09 5.45 15.94
CA GLN A 113 0.58 6.67 16.62
C GLN A 113 1.76 7.28 15.85
#